data_AF-A0A7J5E4D3-F1
#
_entry.id   AF-A0A7J5E4D3-F1
#
_cell.length_a   1.000
_cell.length_b   1.000
_cell.length_c   1.000
_cell.angle_alpha   90.00
_cell.angle_beta   90.00
_cell.angle_gamma   90.00
#
_symmetry.space_group_name_H-M   'P 1'
#
loop_
_entity.id
_entity.type
_entity.pdbx_description
1 polymer ?
#
loop_
_entity_poly.entity_id
_entity_poly.type
_entity_poly.pdbx_seq_one_letter_code
_entity_poly.pdbx_strand_id
1 'polypeptide(L)'
;MTATLPTREPTRSPGRRGWWAWFALSSLAITVLAVGPYATASLAQLAADDHGVASNYADRAAFFQAALYVHASAAGLALLLSPLQFAARIRRSNPRLHRTIGKVVLAAIAVAGVAGLVLAFVNEAGLIGVFGFGGLAVAWLASGTQAYRAARSRDFTAHRRWAVRTFALTYAGVTLRLQTILFVSLQVALGADAADAFDRAYYVVTFSCWVPNLLVAEWYLRRAGRAR
;
A
#
# COMPACT_ATOMS: atom_id res chain seq x y z
N MET A 1 50.91 -33.07 -4.14
CA MET A 1 50.53 -31.64 -4.22
C MET A 1 49.02 -31.58 -4.39
N THR A 2 48.29 -31.37 -3.29
CA THR A 2 46.82 -31.34 -3.29
C THR A 2 46.39 -29.88 -3.39
N ALA A 3 45.92 -29.45 -4.56
CA ALA A 3 45.46 -28.08 -4.77
C ALA A 3 44.12 -27.87 -4.05
N THR A 4 44.12 -27.07 -2.99
CA THR A 4 42.91 -26.58 -2.34
C THR A 4 42.24 -25.55 -3.25
N LEU A 5 41.04 -25.85 -3.74
CA LEU A 5 40.24 -24.90 -4.50
C LEU A 5 39.77 -23.76 -3.58
N PRO A 6 39.85 -22.49 -4.03
CA PRO A 6 39.42 -21.36 -3.22
C PRO A 6 37.90 -21.39 -3.02
N THR A 7 37.48 -21.35 -1.75
CA THR A 7 36.09 -21.18 -1.36
C THR A 7 35.61 -19.79 -1.79
N ARG A 8 34.74 -19.73 -2.82
CA ARG A 8 34.06 -18.48 -3.19
C ARG A 8 33.23 -17.98 -2.01
N GLU A 9 33.63 -16.87 -1.41
CA GLU A 9 32.78 -16.18 -0.44
C GLU A 9 31.47 -15.73 -1.11
N PRO A 10 30.31 -15.91 -0.47
CA PRO A 10 29.04 -15.46 -1.02
C PRO A 10 28.99 -13.93 -1.01
N THR A 11 29.19 -13.32 -2.17
CA THR A 11 29.04 -11.88 -2.38
C THR A 11 27.62 -11.47 -2.02
N ARG A 12 27.48 -10.58 -1.02
CA ARG A 12 26.17 -10.02 -0.63
C ARG A 12 25.69 -9.13 -1.77
N SER A 13 24.71 -9.58 -2.56
CA SER A 13 24.15 -8.81 -3.68
C SER A 13 23.67 -7.41 -3.21
N PRO A 14 24.28 -6.30 -3.66
CA PRO A 14 23.96 -4.94 -3.20
C PRO A 14 22.49 -4.55 -3.42
N GLY A 15 21.86 -5.06 -4.49
CA GLY A 15 20.52 -4.65 -4.92
C GLY A 15 19.39 -4.94 -3.92
N ARG A 16 19.49 -6.01 -3.10
CA ARG A 16 18.38 -6.39 -2.20
C ARG A 16 18.19 -5.43 -1.01
N ARG A 17 19.26 -4.75 -0.58
CA ARG A 17 19.17 -3.73 0.48
C ARG A 17 18.57 -2.43 -0.03
N GLY A 18 18.93 -2.03 -1.25
CA GLY A 18 18.39 -0.82 -1.91
C GLY A 18 16.87 -0.89 -2.06
N TRP A 19 16.34 -1.99 -2.60
CA TRP A 19 14.88 -2.16 -2.76
C TRP A 19 14.12 -2.12 -1.43
N TRP A 20 14.63 -2.80 -0.40
CA TRP A 20 13.97 -2.75 0.92
C TRP A 20 13.97 -1.33 1.50
N ALA A 21 15.10 -0.62 1.40
CA ALA A 21 15.20 0.76 1.88
C ALA A 21 14.24 1.69 1.13
N TRP A 22 14.15 1.55 -0.20
CA TRP A 22 13.16 2.28 -1.01
C TRP A 22 11.73 2.06 -0.49
N PHE A 23 11.32 0.79 -0.35
CA PHE A 23 9.97 0.48 0.13
C PHE A 23 9.71 1.03 1.54
N ALA A 24 10.68 0.92 2.45
CA ALA A 24 10.55 1.43 3.81
C ALA A 24 10.46 2.97 3.86
N LEU A 25 11.37 3.67 3.18
CA LEU A 25 11.44 5.13 3.19
C LEU A 25 10.25 5.76 2.47
N SER A 26 9.86 5.23 1.31
CA SER A 26 8.67 5.70 0.59
C SER A 26 7.38 5.45 1.39
N SER A 27 7.26 4.29 2.05
CA SER A 27 6.11 4.01 2.93
C SER A 27 6.04 4.99 4.09
N LEU A 28 7.18 5.28 4.73
CA LEU A 28 7.26 6.29 5.79
C LEU A 28 6.88 7.68 5.28
N ALA A 29 7.53 8.14 4.21
CA ALA A 29 7.29 9.46 3.64
C ALA A 29 5.82 9.65 3.25
N ILE A 30 5.24 8.70 2.52
CA ILE A 30 3.82 8.78 2.12
C ILE A 30 2.89 8.66 3.32
N THR A 31 3.22 7.86 4.34
CA THR A 31 2.39 7.82 5.57
C THR A 31 2.37 9.18 6.25
N VAL A 32 3.52 9.84 6.40
CA VAL A 32 3.59 11.18 6.98
C VAL A 32 2.82 12.19 6.13
N LEU A 33 3.04 12.20 4.81
CA LEU A 33 2.38 13.14 3.89
C LEU A 33 0.86 12.92 3.82
N ALA A 34 0.40 11.67 3.85
CA ALA A 34 -1.01 11.34 3.66
C ALA A 34 -1.83 11.35 4.95
N VAL A 35 -1.22 11.10 6.12
CA VAL A 35 -1.92 11.04 7.41
C VAL A 35 -1.67 12.28 8.24
N GLY A 36 -0.49 12.90 8.14
CA GLY A 36 -0.09 14.08 8.91
C GLY A 36 -1.09 15.22 8.85
N PRO A 37 -1.57 15.65 7.66
CA PRO A 37 -2.54 16.75 7.56
C PRO A 37 -3.83 16.50 8.34
N TYR A 38 -4.34 15.27 8.31
CA TYR A 38 -5.54 14.85 9.05
C TYR A 38 -5.33 14.79 10.57
N ALA A 39 -4.08 14.77 11.05
CA ALA A 39 -3.77 14.84 12.47
C ALA A 39 -3.63 16.28 12.99
N THR A 40 -3.39 17.24 12.09
CA THR A 40 -3.04 18.63 12.46
C THR A 40 -4.08 19.66 12.07
N ALA A 41 -5.04 19.31 11.20
CA ALA A 41 -6.08 20.21 10.73
C ALA A 41 -7.46 19.53 10.72
N SER A 42 -8.51 20.33 10.86
CA SER A 42 -9.89 19.85 10.69
C SER A 42 -10.17 19.55 9.21
N LEU A 43 -11.13 18.65 8.96
CA LEU A 43 -11.53 18.29 7.60
C LEU A 43 -12.03 19.51 6.81
N ALA A 44 -12.68 20.48 7.47
CA ALA A 44 -13.13 21.73 6.86
C ALA A 44 -11.96 22.63 6.43
N GLN A 45 -10.90 22.74 7.25
CA GLN A 45 -9.69 23.47 6.86
C GLN A 45 -9.00 22.81 5.67
N LEU A 46 -8.85 21.48 5.72
CA LEU A 46 -8.25 20.73 4.61
C LEU A 46 -9.07 20.86 3.31
N ALA A 47 -10.39 20.93 3.40
CA ALA A 47 -11.25 21.18 2.25
C ALA A 47 -11.08 22.60 1.70
N ALA A 48 -10.96 23.61 2.57
CA ALA A 48 -10.71 24.99 2.16
C ALA A 48 -9.35 25.18 1.47
N ASP A 49 -8.35 24.38 1.85
CA ASP A 49 -7.00 24.37 1.26
C ASP A 49 -6.87 23.43 0.03
N ASP A 50 -7.99 22.90 -0.49
CA ASP A 50 -8.04 21.94 -1.60
C ASP A 50 -7.13 20.71 -1.40
N HIS A 51 -7.06 20.24 -0.14
CA HIS A 51 -6.14 19.18 0.23
C HIS A 51 -6.69 17.79 -0.10
N GLY A 52 -6.31 17.30 -1.28
CA GLY A 52 -6.60 15.92 -1.70
C GLY A 52 -8.09 15.68 -1.82
N VAL A 53 -8.62 14.74 -1.05
CA VAL A 53 -10.05 14.35 -1.12
C VAL A 53 -10.90 15.03 -0.04
N ALA A 54 -10.35 15.96 0.73
CA ALA A 54 -11.02 16.53 1.90
C ALA A 54 -12.34 17.23 1.55
N SER A 55 -12.37 17.94 0.43
CA SER A 55 -13.55 18.63 -0.12
C SER A 55 -14.74 17.68 -0.31
N ASN A 56 -14.52 16.47 -0.82
CA ASN A 56 -15.60 15.48 -0.96
C ASN A 56 -16.17 14.97 0.36
N TYR A 57 -15.46 15.09 1.49
CA TYR A 57 -15.92 14.54 2.78
C TYR A 57 -16.35 15.59 3.81
N ALA A 58 -15.89 16.84 3.69
CA ALA A 58 -16.10 17.86 4.72
C ALA A 58 -17.59 18.10 5.08
N ASP A 59 -18.47 18.08 4.08
CA ASP A 59 -19.91 18.31 4.26
C ASP A 59 -20.74 17.01 4.34
N ARG A 60 -20.09 15.84 4.31
CA ARG A 60 -20.79 14.55 4.44
C ARG A 60 -21.13 14.25 5.89
N ALA A 61 -22.10 13.34 6.09
CA ALA A 61 -22.45 12.85 7.41
C ALA A 61 -21.22 12.37 8.20
N ALA A 62 -21.23 12.60 9.52
CA ALA A 62 -20.10 12.30 10.42
C ALA A 62 -19.58 10.85 10.30
N PHE A 63 -20.45 9.91 9.94
CA PHE A 63 -20.06 8.53 9.65
C PHE A 63 -19.01 8.42 8.53
N PHE A 64 -19.17 9.14 7.41
CA PHE A 64 -18.22 9.12 6.30
C PHE A 64 -16.92 9.84 6.64
N GLN A 65 -17.01 10.93 7.40
CA GLN A 65 -15.82 11.63 7.91
C GLN A 65 -15.02 10.70 8.83
N ALA A 66 -15.68 10.04 9.78
CA ALA A 66 -15.06 9.05 10.65
C ALA A 66 -14.44 7.90 9.85
N ALA A 67 -15.14 7.39 8.83
CA ALA A 67 -14.61 6.35 7.94
C ALA A 67 -13.33 6.82 7.23
N LEU A 68 -13.25 8.09 6.78
CA LEU A 68 -12.04 8.66 6.19
C LEU A 68 -10.88 8.67 7.18
N TYR A 69 -11.08 9.20 8.39
CA TYR A 69 -10.04 9.23 9.42
C TYR A 69 -9.58 7.83 9.82
N VAL A 70 -10.51 6.89 9.98
CA VAL A 70 -10.22 5.48 10.31
C VAL A 70 -9.43 4.83 9.18
N HIS A 71 -9.86 5.03 7.92
CA HIS A 71 -9.15 4.52 6.76
C HIS A 71 -7.73 5.08 6.68
N ALA A 72 -7.57 6.41 6.69
CA ALA A 72 -6.27 7.07 6.56
C ALA A 72 -5.29 6.61 7.64
N SER A 73 -5.73 6.60 8.90
CA SER A 73 -4.89 6.22 10.04
C SER A 73 -4.50 4.74 10.01
N ALA A 74 -5.48 3.84 9.80
CA ALA A 74 -5.22 2.40 9.79
C ALA A 74 -4.44 1.97 8.53
N ALA A 75 -4.72 2.56 7.35
CA ALA A 75 -3.97 2.30 6.13
C ALA A 75 -2.53 2.80 6.25
N GLY A 76 -2.32 3.99 6.84
CA GLY A 76 -0.99 4.51 7.13
C GLY A 76 -0.19 3.59 8.04
N LEU A 77 -0.80 3.08 9.12
CA LEU A 77 -0.16 2.10 10.01
C LEU A 77 0.20 0.80 9.28
N ALA A 78 -0.72 0.26 8.47
CA ALA A 78 -0.47 -0.93 7.66
C ALA A 78 0.69 -0.72 6.68
N LEU A 79 0.72 0.43 6.00
CA LEU A 79 1.75 0.80 5.03
C LEU A 79 3.12 0.95 5.71
N LEU A 80 3.19 1.70 6.81
CA LEU A 80 4.41 1.94 7.58
C LEU A 80 5.06 0.64 8.06
N LEU A 81 4.26 -0.31 8.56
CA LEU A 81 4.78 -1.53 9.17
C LEU A 81 5.02 -2.68 8.18
N SER A 82 4.37 -2.66 7.01
CA SER A 82 4.47 -3.77 6.05
C SER A 82 5.89 -4.07 5.55
N PRO A 83 6.76 -3.08 5.24
CA PRO A 83 8.15 -3.36 4.83
C PRO A 83 8.96 -4.16 5.87
N LEU A 84 8.64 -4.02 7.16
CA LEU A 84 9.30 -4.77 8.23
C LEU A 84 9.01 -6.28 8.14
N GLN A 85 7.89 -6.70 7.54
CA GLN A 85 7.56 -8.12 7.33
C GLN A 85 8.54 -8.81 6.37
N PHE A 86 9.18 -8.05 5.48
CA PHE A 86 10.13 -8.57 4.50
C PHE A 86 11.58 -8.52 4.98
N ALA A 87 11.86 -7.87 6.10
CA ALA A 87 13.19 -7.80 6.69
C ALA A 87 13.65 -9.20 7.15
N ALA A 88 14.61 -9.78 6.43
CA ALA A 88 15.14 -11.11 6.73
C ALA A 88 15.76 -11.20 8.13
N ARG A 89 16.33 -10.08 8.64
CA ARG A 89 16.88 -9.99 9.99
C ARG A 89 15.78 -10.23 11.03
N ILE A 90 14.69 -9.44 11.01
CA ILE A 90 13.57 -9.56 11.95
C ILE A 90 12.99 -10.98 11.93
N ARG A 91 12.74 -11.52 10.73
CA ARG A 91 12.17 -12.87 10.59
C ARG A 91 13.05 -13.98 11.15
N ARG A 92 14.38 -13.86 11.08
CA ARG A 92 15.32 -14.88 11.57
C ARG A 92 15.70 -14.68 13.03
N SER A 93 15.94 -13.45 13.47
CA SER A 93 16.45 -13.14 14.81
C SER A 93 15.34 -12.97 15.84
N ASN A 94 14.13 -12.55 15.45
CA ASN A 94 13.01 -12.39 16.37
C ASN A 94 11.67 -12.78 15.71
N PRO A 95 11.38 -14.09 15.59
CA PRO A 95 10.11 -14.57 15.03
C PRO A 95 8.88 -14.11 15.80
N ARG A 96 9.01 -13.86 17.12
CA ARG A 96 7.91 -13.32 17.93
C ARG A 96 7.54 -11.91 17.46
N LEU A 97 8.54 -11.04 17.29
CA LEU A 97 8.35 -9.69 16.76
C LEU A 97 7.74 -9.70 15.35
N HIS A 98 8.25 -10.55 14.44
CA HIS A 98 7.66 -10.70 13.11
C HIS A 98 6.15 -11.01 13.18
N ARG A 99 5.76 -11.98 14.01
CA ARG A 99 4.35 -12.36 14.20
C ARG A 99 3.51 -11.25 14.81
N THR A 100 4.03 -10.53 15.80
CA THR A 100 3.29 -9.42 16.43
C THR A 100 3.06 -8.29 15.43
N ILE A 101 4.10 -7.84 14.73
CA ILE A 101 3.96 -6.81 13.69
C ILE A 101 3.01 -7.30 12.58
N GLY A 102 3.10 -8.57 12.17
CA GLY A 102 2.23 -9.15 11.16
C GLY A 102 0.75 -9.13 11.57
N LYS A 103 0.43 -9.41 12.84
CA LYS A 103 -0.93 -9.29 13.38
C LYS A 103 -1.42 -7.85 13.37
N VAL A 104 -0.58 -6.89 13.77
CA VAL A 104 -0.94 -5.46 13.75
C VAL A 104 -1.21 -5.01 12.32
N VAL A 105 -0.35 -5.37 11.37
CA VAL A 105 -0.56 -5.07 9.93
C VAL A 105 -1.88 -5.65 9.45
N LEU A 106 -2.17 -6.93 9.71
CA LEU A 106 -3.40 -7.57 9.25
C LEU A 106 -4.66 -6.97 9.90
N ALA A 107 -4.62 -6.60 11.17
CA ALA A 107 -5.72 -5.92 11.84
C ALA A 107 -5.95 -4.51 11.26
N ALA A 108 -4.86 -3.77 11.02
CA ALA A 108 -4.93 -2.46 10.38
C ALA A 108 -5.49 -2.55 8.96
N ILE A 109 -5.09 -3.56 8.17
CA ILE A 109 -5.67 -3.86 6.85
C ILE A 109 -7.16 -4.17 6.95
N ALA A 110 -7.59 -4.96 7.94
CA ALA A 110 -9.00 -5.29 8.11
C ALA A 110 -9.85 -4.03 8.38
N VAL A 111 -9.41 -3.18 9.31
CA VAL A 111 -10.09 -1.93 9.65
C VAL A 111 -10.07 -0.96 8.46
N ALA A 112 -8.89 -0.71 7.88
CA ALA A 112 -8.72 0.22 6.77
C ALA A 112 -9.45 -0.24 5.51
N GLY A 113 -9.43 -1.54 5.21
CA GLY A 113 -10.08 -2.11 4.03
C GLY A 113 -11.59 -2.01 4.11
N VAL A 114 -12.20 -2.26 5.28
CA VAL A 114 -13.65 -2.08 5.47
C VAL A 114 -14.03 -0.61 5.36
N ALA A 115 -13.31 0.28 6.04
CA ALA A 115 -13.55 1.72 5.92
C ALA A 115 -13.36 2.21 4.47
N GLY A 116 -12.32 1.75 3.78
CA GLY A 116 -12.06 2.08 2.38
C GLY A 116 -13.14 1.57 1.43
N LEU A 117 -13.71 0.39 1.70
CA LEU A 117 -14.83 -0.14 0.92
C LEU A 117 -16.10 0.71 1.10
N VAL A 118 -16.37 1.19 2.31
CA VAL A 118 -17.47 2.14 2.57
C VAL A 118 -17.24 3.45 1.79
N LEU A 119 -16.03 4.01 1.88
CA LEU A 119 -15.67 5.25 1.18
C LEU A 119 -15.73 5.12 -0.34
N ALA A 120 -15.47 3.93 -0.89
CA ALA A 120 -15.55 3.68 -2.32
C ALA A 120 -16.95 3.96 -2.90
N PHE A 121 -18.03 3.89 -2.12
CA PHE A 121 -19.38 4.21 -2.61
C PHE A 121 -19.69 5.71 -2.67
N VAL A 122 -18.84 6.55 -2.06
CA VAL A 122 -19.01 8.00 -1.96
C VAL A 122 -17.79 8.75 -2.49
N ASN A 123 -17.04 8.10 -3.38
CA ASN A 123 -15.86 8.65 -4.02
C ASN A 123 -16.21 9.63 -5.17
N GLU A 124 -15.26 10.48 -5.57
CA GLU A 124 -15.45 11.50 -6.62
C GLU A 124 -15.46 10.92 -8.05
N ALA A 125 -14.84 9.75 -8.29
CA ALA A 125 -14.78 9.08 -9.60
C ALA A 125 -16.04 8.21 -9.89
N GLY A 126 -17.12 8.35 -9.13
CA GLY A 126 -18.38 7.63 -9.34
C GLY A 126 -18.19 6.11 -9.44
N LEU A 127 -18.84 5.47 -10.42
CA LEU A 127 -18.78 4.02 -10.60
C LEU A 127 -17.36 3.50 -10.89
N ILE A 128 -16.53 4.30 -11.57
CA ILE A 128 -15.13 3.92 -11.84
C ILE A 128 -14.38 3.74 -10.53
N GLY A 129 -14.53 4.67 -9.58
CA GLY A 129 -13.93 4.54 -8.26
C GLY A 129 -14.57 3.46 -7.39
N VAL A 130 -15.87 3.18 -7.52
CA VAL A 130 -16.50 2.04 -6.84
C VAL A 130 -15.82 0.74 -7.25
N PHE A 131 -15.64 0.49 -8.54
CA PHE A 131 -14.99 -0.73 -9.01
C PHE A 131 -13.47 -0.72 -8.81
N GLY A 132 -12.82 0.43 -8.97
CA GLY A 132 -11.37 0.57 -8.80
C GLY A 132 -10.93 0.47 -7.34
N PHE A 133 -11.37 1.41 -6.50
CA PHE A 133 -11.03 1.42 -5.07
C PHE A 133 -11.77 0.36 -4.27
N GLY A 134 -13.03 0.10 -4.57
CA GLY A 134 -13.77 -1.01 -3.95
C GLY A 134 -13.16 -2.37 -4.31
N GLY A 135 -12.76 -2.55 -5.58
CA GLY A 135 -12.02 -3.73 -6.03
C GLY A 135 -10.69 -3.90 -5.29
N LEU A 136 -9.92 -2.82 -5.13
CA LEU A 136 -8.72 -2.80 -4.31
C LEU A 136 -9.03 -3.21 -2.86
N ALA A 137 -10.02 -2.62 -2.22
CA ALA A 137 -10.39 -2.91 -0.84
C ALA A 137 -10.75 -4.40 -0.66
N VAL A 138 -11.59 -4.95 -1.55
CA VAL A 138 -11.96 -6.37 -1.53
C VAL A 138 -10.73 -7.26 -1.74
N ALA A 139 -9.91 -6.98 -2.76
CA ALA A 139 -8.70 -7.75 -3.03
C ALA A 139 -7.71 -7.72 -1.85
N TRP A 140 -7.58 -6.57 -1.19
CA TRP A 140 -6.67 -6.36 -0.07
C TRP A 140 -7.11 -7.10 1.18
N LEU A 141 -8.40 -7.03 1.52
CA LEU A 141 -9.02 -7.80 2.60
C LEU A 141 -8.92 -9.31 2.34
N ALA A 142 -9.22 -9.73 1.12
CA ALA A 142 -9.14 -11.13 0.72
C ALA A 142 -7.70 -11.66 0.82
N SER A 143 -6.72 -10.94 0.26
CA SER A 143 -5.32 -11.37 0.29
C SER A 143 -4.76 -11.43 1.72
N GLY A 144 -5.08 -10.43 2.56
CA GLY A 144 -4.68 -10.40 3.96
C GLY A 144 -5.28 -11.58 4.74
N THR A 145 -6.56 -11.87 4.51
CA THR A 145 -7.24 -13.04 5.11
C THR A 145 -6.57 -14.34 4.70
N GLN A 146 -6.25 -14.52 3.41
CA GLN A 146 -5.56 -15.72 2.93
C GLN A 146 -4.13 -15.85 3.50
N ALA A 147 -3.41 -14.73 3.62
CA ALA A 147 -2.09 -14.71 4.26
C ALA A 147 -2.17 -15.18 5.72
N TYR A 148 -3.20 -14.74 6.45
CA TYR A 148 -3.45 -15.17 7.84
C TYR A 148 -3.83 -16.65 7.92
N ARG A 149 -4.78 -17.12 7.10
CA ARG A 149 -5.23 -18.52 7.08
C ARG A 149 -4.08 -19.48 6.77
N ALA A 150 -3.23 -19.13 5.80
CA ALA A 150 -2.04 -19.91 5.47
C ALA A 150 -1.02 -19.92 6.64
N ALA A 151 -0.82 -18.80 7.33
CA ALA A 151 0.05 -18.77 8.51
C ALA A 151 -0.49 -19.64 9.66
N ARG A 152 -1.81 -19.64 9.89
CA ARG A 152 -2.47 -20.44 10.93
C ARG A 152 -2.41 -21.94 10.66
N SER A 153 -2.54 -22.34 9.40
CA SER A 153 -2.39 -23.73 8.95
C SER A 153 -0.93 -24.18 8.82
N ARG A 154 0.04 -23.30 9.15
CA ARG A 154 1.48 -23.53 9.01
C ARG A 154 1.95 -23.78 7.57
N ASP A 155 1.12 -23.47 6.56
CA ASP A 155 1.56 -23.40 5.17
C ASP A 155 2.31 -22.09 4.92
N PHE A 156 3.60 -22.10 5.26
CA PHE A 156 4.46 -20.93 5.08
C PHE A 156 4.81 -20.64 3.62
N THR A 157 4.55 -21.57 2.70
CA THR A 157 4.74 -21.33 1.26
C THR A 157 3.57 -20.50 0.74
N ALA A 158 2.34 -20.92 0.99
CA ALA A 158 1.15 -20.13 0.66
C ALA A 158 1.13 -18.79 1.41
N HIS A 159 1.50 -18.76 2.69
CA HIS A 159 1.57 -17.53 3.46
C HIS A 159 2.48 -16.48 2.79
N ARG A 160 3.68 -16.88 2.36
CA ARG A 160 4.62 -15.97 1.67
C ARG A 160 4.03 -15.43 0.37
N ARG A 161 3.37 -16.29 -0.41
CA ARG A 161 2.73 -15.91 -1.67
C ARG A 161 1.61 -14.88 -1.44
N TRP A 162 0.76 -15.09 -0.43
CA TRP A 162 -0.31 -14.16 -0.07
C TRP A 162 0.21 -12.88 0.60
N ALA A 163 1.28 -12.96 1.39
CA ALA A 163 1.92 -11.79 1.99
C ALA A 163 2.50 -10.84 0.95
N VAL A 164 3.10 -11.36 -0.14
CA VAL A 164 3.59 -10.54 -1.26
C VAL A 164 2.44 -9.82 -1.97
N ARG A 165 1.33 -10.51 -2.27
CA ARG A 165 0.13 -9.89 -2.86
C ARG A 165 -0.46 -8.80 -1.96
N THR A 166 -0.59 -9.13 -0.67
CA THR A 166 -1.11 -8.19 0.33
C THR A 166 -0.25 -6.95 0.40
N PHE A 167 1.08 -7.10 0.41
CA PHE A 167 1.98 -5.95 0.39
C PHE A 167 1.86 -5.12 -0.89
N ALA A 168 1.75 -5.76 -2.06
CA ALA A 168 1.57 -5.04 -3.32
C ALA A 168 0.30 -4.19 -3.34
N LEU A 169 -0.79 -4.70 -2.76
CA LEU A 169 -2.04 -3.97 -2.58
C LEU A 169 -1.93 -2.89 -1.50
N THR A 170 -1.26 -3.15 -0.36
CA THR A 170 -0.96 -2.10 0.63
C THR A 170 -0.15 -0.95 0.01
N TYR A 171 0.83 -1.30 -0.85
CA TYR A 171 1.72 -0.34 -1.50
C TYR A 171 1.01 0.50 -2.57
N ALA A 172 -0.24 0.17 -2.92
CA ALA A 172 -1.08 1.02 -3.76
C ALA A 172 -1.23 2.43 -3.18
N GLY A 173 -1.18 2.59 -1.85
CA GLY A 173 -1.14 3.91 -1.22
C GLY A 173 0.03 4.76 -1.71
N VAL A 174 1.24 4.19 -1.78
CA VAL A 174 2.42 4.91 -2.31
C VAL A 174 2.26 5.18 -3.80
N THR A 175 1.90 4.16 -4.57
CA THR A 175 1.74 4.27 -6.03
C THR A 175 0.70 5.33 -6.39
N LEU A 176 -0.42 5.39 -5.67
CA LEU A 176 -1.47 6.38 -5.88
C LEU A 176 -0.93 7.80 -5.73
N ARG A 177 -0.24 8.11 -4.62
CA ARG A 177 0.26 9.49 -4.40
C ARG A 177 1.31 9.88 -5.43
N LEU A 178 2.23 8.97 -5.77
CA LEU A 178 3.24 9.25 -6.79
C LEU A 178 2.61 9.47 -8.17
N GLN A 179 1.62 8.65 -8.55
CA GLN A 179 0.91 8.80 -9.82
C GLN A 179 0.06 10.07 -9.84
N THR A 180 -0.68 10.39 -8.78
CA THR A 180 -1.46 11.63 -8.70
C THR A 180 -0.55 12.86 -8.87
N ILE A 181 0.55 12.94 -8.12
CA ILE A 181 1.52 14.05 -8.26
C ILE A 181 2.04 14.11 -9.71
N LEU A 182 2.50 12.99 -10.26
CA LEU A 182 3.05 12.95 -11.61
C LEU A 182 2.04 13.37 -12.68
N PHE A 183 0.83 12.81 -12.66
CA PHE A 183 -0.19 13.05 -13.68
C PHE A 183 -0.76 14.45 -13.60
N VAL A 184 -0.99 14.98 -12.39
CA VAL A 184 -1.45 16.37 -12.22
C VAL A 184 -0.36 17.34 -12.67
N SER A 185 0.88 17.19 -12.18
CA SER A 185 1.98 18.10 -12.56
C SER A 185 2.27 18.09 -14.05
N LEU A 186 2.20 16.92 -14.72
CA LEU A 186 2.40 16.84 -16.16
C LEU A 186 1.28 17.54 -16.93
N GLN A 187 0.02 17.34 -16.57
CA GLN A 187 -1.11 18.00 -17.23
C GLN A 187 -1.08 19.52 -17.03
N VAL A 188 -0.79 19.99 -15.82
CA VAL A 188 -0.64 21.42 -15.53
C VAL A 188 0.53 22.03 -16.31
N ALA A 189 1.67 21.32 -16.41
CA ALA A 189 2.80 21.77 -17.23
C ALA A 189 2.48 21.85 -18.72
N LEU A 190 1.47 21.11 -19.19
CA LEU A 190 0.94 21.14 -20.56
C LEU A 190 -0.21 22.15 -20.73
N GLY A 191 -0.53 22.94 -19.71
CA GLY A 191 -1.52 24.01 -19.77
C GLY A 191 -2.94 23.63 -19.33
N ALA A 192 -3.14 22.47 -18.71
CA ALA A 192 -4.43 22.12 -18.11
C ALA A 192 -4.68 22.90 -16.81
N ASP A 193 -5.95 23.18 -16.52
CA ASP A 193 -6.36 23.64 -15.20
C ASP A 193 -6.07 22.56 -14.13
N ALA A 194 -5.73 22.98 -12.91
CA ALA A 194 -5.32 22.07 -11.85
C ALA A 194 -6.46 21.16 -11.37
N ALA A 195 -7.69 21.66 -11.29
CA ALA A 195 -8.85 20.87 -10.87
C ALA A 195 -9.20 19.83 -11.93
N ASP A 196 -9.27 20.24 -13.20
CA ASP A 196 -9.49 19.33 -14.33
C ASP A 196 -8.39 18.25 -14.42
N ALA A 197 -7.13 18.63 -14.16
CA ALA A 197 -6.00 17.72 -14.15
C ALA A 197 -6.12 16.68 -13.02
N PHE A 198 -6.57 17.11 -11.83
CA PHE A 198 -6.82 16.23 -10.70
C PHE A 198 -7.94 15.23 -11.01
N ASP A 199 -9.08 15.69 -11.50
CA ASP A 199 -10.22 14.82 -11.84
C ASP A 199 -9.81 13.72 -12.82
N ARG A 200 -9.15 14.09 -13.92
CA ARG A 200 -8.66 13.14 -14.93
C ARG A 200 -7.65 12.16 -14.34
N ALA A 201 -6.71 12.63 -13.53
CA ALA A 201 -5.76 11.77 -12.85
C ALA A 201 -6.47 10.81 -11.88
N TYR A 202 -7.47 11.31 -11.14
CA TYR A 202 -8.22 10.57 -10.14
C TYR A 202 -8.94 9.38 -10.76
N TYR A 203 -9.58 9.55 -11.92
CA TYR A 203 -10.19 8.42 -12.66
C TYR A 203 -9.17 7.33 -12.98
N VAL A 204 -7.98 7.67 -13.46
CA VAL A 204 -6.95 6.70 -13.86
C VAL A 204 -6.37 5.97 -12.65
N VAL A 205 -6.06 6.68 -11.57
CA VAL A 205 -5.39 6.10 -10.39
C VAL A 205 -6.26 5.10 -9.63
N THR A 206 -7.59 5.11 -9.81
CA THR A 206 -8.51 4.14 -9.20
C THR A 206 -8.12 2.68 -9.48
N PHE A 207 -7.54 2.40 -10.66
CA PHE A 207 -6.99 1.09 -11.03
C PHE A 207 -5.47 1.07 -11.12
N SER A 208 -4.85 2.11 -11.70
CA SER A 208 -3.42 2.10 -11.98
C SER A 208 -2.55 2.13 -10.71
N CYS A 209 -3.12 2.49 -9.55
CA CYS A 209 -2.36 2.46 -8.31
C CYS A 209 -2.10 1.04 -7.79
N TRP A 210 -2.92 0.05 -8.14
CA TRP A 210 -2.85 -1.30 -7.54
C TRP A 210 -2.75 -2.44 -8.54
N VAL A 211 -3.37 -2.33 -9.72
CA VAL A 211 -3.31 -3.40 -10.73
C VAL A 211 -1.86 -3.64 -11.18
N PRO A 212 -1.06 -2.61 -11.55
CA PRO A 212 0.35 -2.81 -11.91
C PRO A 212 1.18 -3.40 -10.76
N ASN A 213 0.95 -2.95 -9.51
CA ASN A 213 1.62 -3.49 -8.33
C ASN A 213 1.36 -5.00 -8.21
N LEU A 214 0.10 -5.42 -8.37
CA LEU A 214 -0.29 -6.82 -8.29
C LEU A 214 0.29 -7.64 -9.45
N LEU A 215 0.33 -7.09 -10.67
CA LEU A 215 0.97 -7.74 -11.82
C LEU A 215 2.47 -7.97 -11.59
N VAL A 216 3.18 -6.97 -11.05
CA VAL A 216 4.59 -7.11 -10.65
C VAL A 216 4.76 -8.18 -9.57
N ALA A 217 3.87 -8.22 -8.58
CA ALA A 217 3.86 -9.26 -7.56
C ALA A 217 3.66 -10.66 -8.14
N GLU A 218 2.70 -10.84 -9.06
CA GLU A 218 2.47 -12.12 -9.74
C GLU A 218 3.67 -12.55 -10.57
N TRP A 219 4.25 -11.63 -11.34
CA TRP A 219 5.45 -11.89 -12.12
C TRP A 219 6.63 -12.33 -11.23
N TYR A 220 6.84 -11.64 -10.11
CA TYR A 220 7.86 -12.00 -9.12
C TYR A 220 7.62 -13.41 -8.56
N LEU A 221 6.37 -13.72 -8.18
CA LEU A 221 6.01 -15.02 -7.61
C LEU A 221 6.11 -16.18 -8.61
N ARG A 222 5.85 -15.94 -9.90
CA ARG A 222 6.02 -16.94 -10.97
C ARG A 222 7.48 -17.24 -11.24
N ARG A 223 8.35 -16.21 -11.26
CA ARG A 223 9.80 -16.40 -11.43
C ARG A 223 10.41 -17.15 -10.25
N ALA A 224 10.02 -16.82 -9.02
CA ALA A 224 10.49 -17.51 -7.83
C ALA A 224 10.08 -18.99 -7.76
N GLY A 225 8.96 -19.36 -8.40
CA GLY A 225 8.50 -20.75 -8.48
C GLY A 225 9.21 -21.59 -9.54
N ARG A 226 9.82 -20.97 -10.56
CA ARG A 226 10.58 -21.66 -11.63
C ARG A 226 12.04 -21.94 -11.27
N ALA A 227 12.56 -21.29 -10.24
CA ALA A 227 13.95 -21.42 -9.78
C ALA A 227 14.11 -22.46 -8.64
N ARG A 228 13.08 -23.25 -8.37
CA ARG A 228 13.04 -24.36 -7.42
C ARG A 228 12.65 -25.63 -8.17
#